data_AF-A0A2E1FGV8-F1
#
_entry.id   AF-A0A2E1FGV8-F1
#
_cell.length_a   1.000
_cell.length_b   1.000
_cell.length_c   1.000
_cell.angle_alpha   90.00
_cell.angle_beta   90.00
_cell.angle_gamma   90.00
#
_symmetry.space_group_name_H-M   'P 1'
#
loop_
_entity.id
_entity.type
_entity.pdbx_description
1 polymer ?
#
loop_
_entity_poly.entity_id
_entity_poly.type
_entity_poly.pdbx_seq_one_letter_code
_entity_poly.pdbx_strand_id
1 'polypeptide(L)'
;MKKIFFISLALIAFINKAHAQDQVHWEEVAIAVESGSAGIVYQLVDDFYSSIEIPDGASLTLAGVVNSSQWNEATHILNFIGSAEALSELRDLRSGETYSAYNRNITQVAEIVSITQGKTLIRIPGEQGQDVYSSQEWSFYVEDQREFGEAFAELMESVETDGYVSLGQYTAGESGRTHYIYANYPDYVSQLNTGPKNASEQAAFEKFFKRVNPISTYRGSVTTQNGGNWN
;
A
#
# COMPACT_ATOMS: atom_id res chain seq x y z
N MET A 1 -22.91 -4.13 27.44
CA MET A 1 -22.18 -4.76 26.32
C MET A 1 -22.41 -3.91 25.08
N LYS A 2 -21.43 -3.10 24.67
CA LYS A 2 -21.55 -2.24 23.48
C LYS A 2 -21.54 -3.14 22.25
N LYS A 3 -22.62 -3.13 21.47
CA LYS A 3 -22.72 -3.85 20.20
C LYS A 3 -21.76 -3.20 19.22
N ILE A 4 -20.65 -3.86 18.92
CA ILE A 4 -19.77 -3.47 17.81
C ILE A 4 -20.54 -3.79 16.53
N PHE A 5 -21.15 -2.77 15.94
CA PHE A 5 -21.71 -2.89 14.61
C PHE A 5 -20.54 -2.91 13.62
N PHE A 6 -20.24 -4.08 13.07
CA PHE A 6 -19.58 -4.17 11.77
C PHE A 6 -20.58 -3.64 10.73
N ILE A 7 -20.62 -2.31 10.55
CA ILE A 7 -21.32 -1.72 9.41
C ILE A 7 -20.45 -1.97 8.18
N SER A 8 -20.72 -3.12 7.56
CA SER A 8 -20.20 -3.51 6.27
C SER A 8 -20.80 -2.64 5.15
N LEU A 9 -19.91 -1.95 4.44
CA LEU A 9 -19.91 -1.72 2.97
C LEU A 9 -21.01 -0.92 2.24
N ALA A 10 -22.06 -0.39 2.87
CA ALA A 10 -23.16 0.22 2.10
C ALA A 10 -23.14 1.76 1.93
N LEU A 11 -22.19 2.50 2.53
CA LEU A 11 -22.27 3.98 2.59
C LEU A 11 -21.14 4.75 1.87
N ILE A 12 -20.29 4.08 1.08
CA ILE A 12 -19.21 4.74 0.32
C ILE A 12 -19.68 5.21 -1.08
N ALA A 13 -20.91 4.89 -1.49
CA ALA A 13 -21.45 5.19 -2.81
C ALA A 13 -21.61 6.69 -3.15
N PHE A 14 -21.34 7.62 -2.21
CA PHE A 14 -21.57 9.05 -2.40
C PHE A 14 -20.30 9.93 -2.43
N ILE A 15 -19.10 9.37 -2.23
CA ILE A 15 -17.87 10.17 -2.24
C ILE A 15 -17.32 10.21 -3.68
N ASN A 16 -17.87 11.16 -4.45
CA ASN A 16 -17.33 11.77 -5.66
C ASN A 16 -17.12 10.91 -6.93
N LYS A 17 -18.02 11.13 -7.89
CA LYS A 17 -17.87 10.75 -9.32
C LYS A 17 -16.60 11.31 -10.00
N ALA A 18 -15.84 12.19 -9.36
CA ALA A 18 -14.62 12.79 -9.88
C ALA A 18 -13.37 11.87 -9.76
N HIS A 19 -13.42 10.82 -8.94
CA HIS A 19 -12.30 9.89 -8.69
C HIS A 19 -12.66 8.44 -9.03
N ALA A 20 -13.56 8.23 -9.99
CA ALA A 20 -14.05 6.91 -10.39
C ALA A 20 -12.97 6.09 -11.14
N GLN A 21 -11.96 5.64 -10.40
CA GLN A 21 -11.18 4.46 -10.77
C GLN A 21 -11.76 3.25 -10.05
N ASP A 22 -11.72 2.10 -10.70
CA ASP A 22 -12.03 0.84 -10.03
C ASP A 22 -11.11 0.69 -8.83
N GLN A 23 -11.71 0.38 -7.68
CA GLN A 23 -10.95 0.12 -6.48
C GLN A 23 -10.16 -1.18 -6.67
N VAL A 24 -8.90 -1.16 -6.27
CA VAL A 24 -8.03 -2.34 -6.36
C VAL A 24 -7.86 -2.96 -4.99
N HIS A 25 -7.72 -4.27 -4.98
CA HIS A 25 -7.36 -5.06 -3.83
C HIS A 25 -5.84 -5.25 -3.81
N TRP A 26 -5.32 -5.53 -2.63
CA TRP A 26 -3.92 -5.88 -2.48
C TRP A 26 -3.68 -6.86 -1.34
N GLU A 27 -2.61 -7.64 -1.45
CA GLU A 27 -2.03 -8.51 -0.43
C GLU A 27 -0.53 -8.18 -0.33
N GLU A 28 -0.05 -7.89 0.87
CA GLU A 28 1.36 -7.67 1.16
C GLU A 28 1.92 -8.83 1.99
N VAL A 29 3.06 -9.36 1.56
CA VAL A 29 3.88 -10.29 2.33
C VAL A 29 5.16 -9.56 2.71
N ALA A 30 5.23 -9.13 3.96
CA ALA A 30 6.40 -8.45 4.50
C ALA A 30 7.42 -9.47 4.99
N ILE A 31 8.68 -9.33 4.55
CA ILE A 31 9.75 -10.28 4.87
C ILE A 31 10.98 -9.58 5.47
N ALA A 32 11.59 -10.25 6.44
CA ALA A 32 12.90 -9.91 6.98
C ALA A 32 13.94 -10.76 6.23
N VAL A 33 14.70 -10.13 5.34
CA VAL A 33 15.72 -10.78 4.52
C VAL A 33 17.04 -10.74 5.27
N GLU A 34 17.75 -11.87 5.27
CA GLU A 34 19.08 -11.96 5.86
C GLU A 34 20.05 -10.97 5.19
N SER A 35 20.95 -10.40 5.98
CA SER A 35 21.93 -9.43 5.48
C SER A 35 22.80 -10.05 4.38
N GLY A 36 22.87 -9.39 3.23
CA GLY A 36 23.59 -9.87 2.05
C GLY A 36 22.78 -10.80 1.12
N SER A 37 21.57 -11.21 1.52
CA SER A 37 20.74 -12.14 0.75
C SER A 37 19.69 -11.48 -0.16
N ALA A 38 19.63 -10.15 -0.20
CA ALA A 38 18.64 -9.41 -1.02
C ALA A 38 18.68 -9.83 -2.51
N GLY A 39 19.87 -10.02 -3.09
CA GLY A 39 20.00 -10.49 -4.48
C GLY A 39 19.50 -11.93 -4.68
N ILE A 40 19.66 -12.79 -3.66
CA ILE A 40 19.13 -14.17 -3.70
C ILE A 40 17.60 -14.14 -3.66
N VAL A 41 17.02 -13.32 -2.77
CA VAL A 41 15.56 -13.14 -2.70
C VAL A 41 15.01 -12.63 -4.02
N TYR A 42 15.63 -11.60 -4.62
CA TYR A 42 15.22 -11.11 -5.94
C TYR A 42 15.23 -12.23 -6.98
N GLN A 43 16.32 -12.99 -7.09
CA GLN A 43 16.43 -14.07 -8.07
C GLN A 43 15.38 -15.16 -7.84
N LEU A 44 15.12 -15.54 -6.59
CA LEU A 44 14.09 -16.55 -6.28
C LEU A 44 12.69 -16.07 -6.67
N VAL A 45 12.37 -14.80 -6.40
CA VAL A 45 11.09 -14.19 -6.79
C VAL A 45 10.99 -14.13 -8.31
N ASP A 46 12.03 -13.65 -8.99
CA ASP A 46 12.07 -13.56 -10.44
C ASP A 46 11.93 -14.94 -11.11
N ASP A 47 12.71 -15.93 -10.68
CA ASP A 47 12.69 -17.29 -11.21
C ASP A 47 11.27 -17.90 -11.17
N PHE A 48 10.52 -17.66 -10.09
CA PHE A 48 9.15 -18.16 -9.97
C PHE A 48 8.16 -17.31 -10.78
N TYR A 49 8.10 -16.01 -10.54
CA TYR A 49 7.04 -15.16 -11.11
C TYR A 49 7.23 -14.88 -12.60
N SER A 50 8.45 -14.98 -13.14
CA SER A 50 8.71 -14.95 -14.58
C SER A 50 8.43 -16.30 -15.27
N SER A 51 8.21 -17.39 -14.51
CA SER A 51 7.88 -18.71 -15.04
C SER A 51 6.38 -18.97 -15.22
N ILE A 52 5.54 -18.07 -14.70
CA ILE A 52 4.08 -18.14 -14.80
C ILE A 52 3.56 -16.92 -15.58
N GLU A 53 2.42 -17.09 -16.24
CA GLU A 53 1.70 -15.96 -16.83
C GLU A 53 0.92 -15.26 -15.71
N ILE A 54 1.27 -14.00 -15.43
CA ILE A 54 0.54 -13.19 -14.45
C ILE A 54 -0.86 -12.88 -15.03
N PRO A 55 -1.95 -13.17 -14.30
CA PRO A 55 -3.30 -12.90 -14.79
C PRO A 55 -3.51 -11.43 -15.12
N ASP A 56 -4.21 -11.16 -16.22
CA ASP A 56 -4.59 -9.81 -16.62
C ASP A 56 -5.26 -9.04 -15.46
N GLY A 57 -4.73 -7.87 -15.14
CA GLY A 57 -5.26 -7.03 -14.05
C GLY A 57 -4.75 -7.39 -12.66
N ALA A 58 -3.77 -8.29 -12.54
CA ALA A 58 -2.92 -8.45 -11.37
C ALA A 58 -1.49 -8.00 -11.66
N SER A 59 -0.74 -7.68 -10.61
CA SER A 59 0.70 -7.45 -10.68
C SER A 59 1.34 -7.76 -9.34
N LEU A 60 2.65 -8.01 -9.37
CA LEU A 60 3.50 -8.20 -8.21
C LEU A 60 4.63 -7.17 -8.25
N THR A 61 4.90 -6.55 -7.11
CA THR A 61 6.11 -5.76 -6.88
C THR A 61 6.90 -6.35 -5.73
N LEU A 62 8.21 -6.53 -5.90
CA LEU A 62 9.15 -6.73 -4.79
C LEU A 62 9.79 -5.38 -4.50
N ALA A 63 9.51 -4.82 -3.32
CA ALA A 63 10.04 -3.53 -2.91
C ALA A 63 10.94 -3.67 -1.67
N GLY A 64 12.05 -2.95 -1.64
CA GLY A 64 12.90 -2.83 -0.45
C GLY A 64 12.39 -1.70 0.46
N VAL A 65 12.43 -1.92 1.78
CA VAL A 65 12.10 -0.90 2.78
C VAL A 65 13.32 0.00 2.98
N VAL A 66 13.15 1.30 2.71
CA VAL A 66 14.24 2.29 2.78
C VAL A 66 14.11 3.27 3.94
N ASN A 67 12.87 3.47 4.44
CA ASN A 67 12.62 4.22 5.67
C ASN A 67 11.52 3.52 6.47
N SER A 68 11.78 3.25 7.74
CA SER A 68 10.80 2.70 8.66
C SER A 68 11.16 3.03 10.11
N SER A 69 10.22 2.83 11.03
CA SER A 69 10.52 2.92 12.45
C SER A 69 11.36 1.73 12.92
N GLN A 70 12.07 1.86 14.04
CA GLN A 70 12.85 0.76 14.66
C GLN A 70 12.02 -0.49 15.03
N TRP A 71 10.69 -0.39 14.98
CA TRP A 71 9.75 -1.48 15.29
C TRP A 71 9.26 -2.22 14.05
N ASN A 72 9.70 -1.82 12.85
CA ASN A 72 9.41 -2.54 11.63
C ASN A 72 10.57 -3.50 11.31
N GLU A 73 10.32 -4.79 11.44
CA GLU A 73 11.29 -5.86 11.15
C GLU A 73 11.37 -6.18 9.65
N ALA A 74 10.40 -5.74 8.85
CA ALA A 74 10.39 -5.97 7.42
C ALA A 74 11.50 -5.17 6.72
N THR A 75 12.23 -5.88 5.87
CA THR A 75 13.27 -5.31 5.00
C THR A 75 12.79 -5.23 3.54
N HIS A 76 11.84 -6.09 3.17
CA HIS A 76 11.25 -6.13 1.84
C HIS A 76 9.76 -6.45 1.95
N ILE A 77 9.00 -6.07 0.92
CA ILE A 77 7.58 -6.33 0.80
C ILE A 77 7.31 -6.87 -0.60
N LEU A 78 6.66 -8.03 -0.67
CA LEU A 78 6.00 -8.52 -1.87
C LEU A 78 4.58 -7.97 -1.86
N ASN A 79 4.26 -7.04 -2.77
CA ASN A 79 2.95 -6.44 -2.90
C ASN A 79 2.25 -6.97 -4.14
N PHE A 80 1.14 -7.69 -3.94
CA PHE A 80 0.27 -8.16 -5.00
C PHE A 80 -0.92 -7.21 -5.10
N ILE A 81 -1.17 -6.64 -6.28
CA ILE A 81 -2.24 -5.65 -6.48
C ILE A 81 -3.04 -5.96 -7.74
N GLY A 82 -4.37 -5.82 -7.67
CA GLY A 82 -5.25 -6.13 -8.79
C GLY A 82 -6.73 -6.17 -8.46
N SER A 83 -7.54 -6.70 -9.37
CA SER A 83 -8.93 -7.08 -9.07
C SER A 83 -8.98 -8.27 -8.12
N ALA A 84 -10.10 -8.46 -7.40
CA ALA A 84 -10.23 -9.60 -6.50
C ALA A 84 -10.13 -10.94 -7.25
N GLU A 85 -10.69 -10.99 -8.46
CA GLU A 85 -10.66 -12.14 -9.36
C GLU A 85 -9.23 -12.44 -9.84
N ALA A 86 -8.52 -11.44 -10.37
CA ALA A 86 -7.16 -11.63 -10.88
C ALA A 86 -6.17 -12.01 -9.76
N LEU A 87 -6.32 -11.44 -8.55
CA LEU A 87 -5.53 -11.84 -7.39
C LEU A 87 -5.86 -13.26 -6.91
N SER A 88 -7.12 -13.69 -7.03
CA SER A 88 -7.50 -15.08 -6.74
C SER A 88 -6.85 -16.04 -7.73
N GLU A 89 -6.89 -15.73 -9.02
CA GLU A 89 -6.23 -16.53 -10.07
C GLU A 89 -4.72 -16.61 -9.84
N LEU A 90 -4.06 -15.48 -9.54
CA LEU A 90 -2.63 -15.45 -9.25
C LEU A 90 -2.28 -16.27 -8.00
N ARG A 91 -3.17 -16.29 -7.00
CA ARG A 91 -2.99 -17.12 -5.80
C ARG A 91 -3.08 -18.60 -6.11
N ASP A 92 -3.95 -19.02 -7.02
CA ASP A 92 -4.08 -20.44 -7.42
C ASP A 92 -2.82 -20.96 -8.15
N LEU A 93 -2.10 -20.07 -8.86
CA LEU A 93 -0.82 -20.38 -9.49
C LEU A 93 0.30 -20.66 -8.47
N ARG A 94 0.14 -20.26 -7.22
CA ARG A 94 1.07 -20.54 -6.11
C ARG A 94 0.91 -21.98 -5.61
N SER A 95 1.11 -22.94 -6.51
CA SER A 95 0.90 -24.37 -6.25
C SER A 95 1.91 -25.25 -7.02
N GLY A 96 1.94 -26.55 -6.69
CA GLY A 96 2.83 -27.51 -7.34
C GLY A 96 4.28 -27.49 -6.84
N GLU A 97 5.14 -28.25 -7.51
CA GLU A 97 6.52 -28.51 -7.10
C GLU A 97 7.41 -27.26 -7.24
N THR A 98 7.26 -26.48 -8.32
CA THR A 98 8.04 -25.25 -8.55
C THR A 98 7.79 -24.22 -7.45
N TYR A 99 6.53 -23.96 -7.11
CA TYR A 99 6.20 -23.04 -6.01
C TYR A 99 6.67 -23.58 -4.65
N SER A 100 6.56 -24.89 -4.43
CA SER A 100 7.06 -25.53 -3.21
C SER A 100 8.58 -25.38 -3.07
N ALA A 101 9.32 -25.46 -4.18
CA ALA A 101 10.76 -25.23 -4.22
C ALA A 101 11.11 -23.77 -3.97
N TYR A 102 10.40 -22.83 -4.61
CA TYR A 102 10.50 -21.40 -4.33
C TYR A 102 10.31 -21.11 -2.84
N ASN A 103 9.20 -21.57 -2.24
CA ASN A 103 8.92 -21.34 -0.82
C ASN A 103 9.99 -21.94 0.09
N ARG A 104 10.45 -23.16 -0.19
CA ARG A 104 11.51 -23.80 0.61
C ARG A 104 12.83 -23.03 0.54
N ASN A 105 13.16 -22.45 -0.61
CA ASN A 105 14.42 -21.74 -0.80
C ASN A 105 14.36 -20.33 -0.23
N ILE A 106 13.26 -19.59 -0.42
CA ILE A 106 13.14 -18.23 0.11
C ILE A 106 13.14 -18.24 1.64
N THR A 107 12.53 -19.25 2.28
CA THR A 107 12.54 -19.40 3.75
C THR A 107 13.92 -19.73 4.34
N GLN A 108 14.93 -20.01 3.53
CA GLN A 108 16.32 -20.19 4.01
C GLN A 108 17.07 -18.87 4.17
N VAL A 109 16.57 -17.79 3.56
CA VAL A 109 17.25 -16.49 3.49
C VAL A 109 16.34 -15.32 3.86
N ALA A 110 15.08 -15.60 4.20
CA ALA A 110 14.10 -14.62 4.62
C ALA A 110 13.03 -15.25 5.51
N GLU A 111 12.52 -14.46 6.46
CA GLU A 111 11.41 -14.83 7.33
C GLU A 111 10.17 -13.97 7.02
N ILE A 112 8.98 -14.56 7.05
CA ILE A 112 7.73 -13.80 6.93
C ILE A 112 7.45 -13.11 8.26
N VAL A 113 7.41 -11.79 8.23
CA VAL A 113 7.09 -10.92 9.37
C VAL A 113 5.58 -10.75 9.50
N SER A 114 4.91 -10.48 8.37
CA SER A 114 3.46 -10.33 8.33
C SER A 114 2.90 -10.63 6.94
N ILE A 115 1.62 -10.98 6.93
CA ILE A 115 0.81 -11.07 5.70
C ILE A 115 -0.45 -10.25 5.95
N THR A 116 -0.66 -9.23 5.14
CA THR A 116 -1.73 -8.25 5.33
C THR A 116 -2.44 -8.04 4.00
N GLN A 117 -3.71 -7.63 4.05
CA GLN A 117 -4.47 -7.36 2.83
C GLN A 117 -5.42 -6.21 3.03
N GLY A 118 -5.74 -5.54 1.94
CA GLY A 118 -6.61 -4.39 1.94
C GLY A 118 -7.17 -4.05 0.58
N LYS A 119 -7.71 -2.83 0.51
CA LYS A 119 -8.20 -2.26 -0.74
C LYS A 119 -8.12 -0.75 -0.71
N THR A 120 -8.05 -0.15 -1.89
CA THR A 120 -8.20 1.30 -2.05
C THR A 120 -9.65 1.72 -1.80
N LEU A 121 -9.80 2.98 -1.37
CA LEU A 121 -11.08 3.66 -1.18
C LEU A 121 -11.18 4.90 -2.08
N ILE A 122 -10.10 5.67 -2.18
CA ILE A 122 -9.98 6.84 -3.05
C ILE A 122 -8.64 6.76 -3.76
N ARG A 123 -8.61 7.01 -5.07
CA ARG A 123 -7.41 6.95 -5.91
C ARG A 123 -7.29 8.24 -6.71
N ILE A 124 -6.16 8.92 -6.56
CA ILE A 124 -5.80 10.13 -7.28
C ILE A 124 -4.64 9.74 -8.22
N PRO A 125 -4.87 9.64 -9.53
CA PRO A 125 -3.81 9.29 -10.46
C PRO A 125 -2.74 10.39 -10.51
N GLY A 126 -1.47 9.98 -10.62
CA GLY A 126 -0.39 10.86 -11.05
C GLY A 126 -0.41 11.08 -12.56
N GLU A 127 0.61 11.75 -13.09
CA GLU A 127 0.76 11.91 -14.53
C GLU A 127 1.00 10.55 -15.21
N GLN A 128 0.40 10.38 -16.40
CA GLN A 128 0.55 9.13 -17.14
C GLN A 128 2.00 8.94 -17.58
N GLY A 129 2.57 7.77 -17.29
CA GLY A 129 3.94 7.44 -17.66
C GLY A 129 5.00 8.09 -16.76
N GLN A 130 4.59 8.68 -15.65
CA GLN A 130 5.52 9.20 -14.65
C GLN A 130 6.28 8.06 -13.97
N ASP A 131 7.60 8.22 -13.84
CA ASP A 131 8.44 7.30 -13.09
C ASP A 131 8.08 7.31 -11.60
N VAL A 132 8.22 6.15 -10.96
CA VAL A 132 8.06 5.97 -9.51
C VAL A 132 9.41 5.57 -8.92
N TYR A 133 10.08 6.52 -8.26
CA TYR A 133 11.32 6.29 -7.54
C TYR A 133 11.07 5.61 -6.19
N SER A 134 10.12 6.11 -5.43
CA SER A 134 9.75 5.56 -4.12
C SER A 134 8.27 5.73 -3.83
N SER A 135 7.80 4.94 -2.88
CA SER A 135 6.43 4.97 -2.39
C SER A 135 6.43 5.09 -0.89
N GLN A 136 5.50 5.85 -0.32
CA GLN A 136 5.35 6.01 1.11
C GLN A 136 3.93 5.76 1.55
N GLU A 137 3.81 5.00 2.62
CA GLU A 137 2.55 4.76 3.31
C GLU A 137 2.57 5.44 4.68
N TRP A 138 1.48 6.11 5.05
CA TRP A 138 1.16 6.52 6.42
C TRP A 138 -0.04 5.75 6.91
N SER A 139 0.15 5.06 8.03
CA SER A 139 -0.83 4.16 8.61
C SER A 139 -1.58 4.80 9.78
N PHE A 140 -2.87 4.49 9.91
CA PHE A 140 -3.75 5.06 10.93
C PHE A 140 -4.70 4.03 11.54
N TYR A 141 -4.95 4.15 12.83
CA TYR A 141 -6.20 3.68 13.43
C TYR A 141 -7.26 4.77 13.29
N VAL A 142 -8.43 4.47 12.72
CA VAL A 142 -9.47 5.46 12.42
C VAL A 142 -10.79 5.01 13.05
N GLU A 143 -11.35 5.86 13.90
CA GLU A 143 -12.63 5.62 14.60
C GLU A 143 -13.83 6.00 13.72
N ASP A 144 -13.79 7.19 13.09
CA ASP A 144 -14.81 7.64 12.14
C ASP A 144 -14.25 7.61 10.71
N GLN A 145 -14.45 6.47 10.05
CA GLN A 145 -13.93 6.21 8.70
C GLN A 145 -14.52 7.15 7.65
N ARG A 146 -15.80 7.54 7.82
CA ARG A 146 -16.50 8.42 6.89
C ARG A 146 -15.92 9.83 6.98
N GLU A 147 -15.79 10.36 8.18
CA GLU A 147 -15.21 11.69 8.40
C GLU A 147 -13.76 11.76 7.92
N PHE A 148 -12.97 10.70 8.15
CA PHE A 148 -11.60 10.61 7.65
C PHE A 148 -11.53 10.63 6.12
N GLY A 149 -12.38 9.83 5.46
CA GLY A 149 -12.47 9.79 4.00
C GLY A 149 -12.94 11.12 3.39
N GLU A 150 -13.94 11.77 3.98
CA GLU A 150 -14.42 13.09 3.55
C GLU A 150 -13.35 14.18 3.73
N ALA A 151 -12.60 14.15 4.84
CA ALA A 151 -11.49 15.07 5.06
C ALA A 151 -10.36 14.86 4.07
N PHE A 152 -10.02 13.61 3.75
CA PHE A 152 -9.01 13.28 2.74
C PHE A 152 -9.44 13.73 1.34
N ALA A 153 -10.68 13.46 0.94
CA ALA A 153 -11.20 13.90 -0.36
C ALA A 153 -11.11 15.43 -0.51
N GLU A 154 -11.53 16.18 0.52
CA GLU A 154 -11.43 17.64 0.54
C GLU A 154 -9.98 18.14 0.47
N LEU A 155 -9.04 17.46 1.12
CA LEU A 155 -7.61 17.78 1.03
C LEU A 155 -7.11 17.66 -0.42
N MET A 156 -7.50 16.58 -1.11
CA MET A 156 -7.07 16.30 -2.49
C MET A 156 -7.70 17.23 -3.54
N GLU A 157 -8.74 17.98 -3.20
CA GLU A 157 -9.24 19.08 -4.05
C GLU A 157 -8.34 20.33 -3.99
N SER A 158 -7.47 20.44 -2.99
CA SER A 158 -6.69 21.64 -2.68
C SER A 158 -5.18 21.48 -2.78
N VAL A 159 -4.68 20.27 -3.07
CA VAL A 159 -3.26 19.93 -3.07
C VAL A 159 -2.87 19.29 -4.39
N GLU A 160 -1.80 19.80 -5.01
CA GLU A 160 -1.16 19.14 -6.15
C GLU A 160 -0.20 18.05 -5.65
N THR A 161 -0.33 16.87 -6.21
CA THR A 161 0.45 15.69 -5.82
C THR A 161 1.52 15.40 -6.85
N ASP A 162 2.73 15.07 -6.39
CA ASP A 162 3.86 14.75 -7.27
C ASP A 162 3.74 13.40 -7.99
N GLY A 163 2.68 12.63 -7.74
CA GLY A 163 2.48 11.30 -8.28
C GLY A 163 1.15 10.72 -7.82
N TYR A 164 0.99 9.41 -7.98
CA TYR A 164 -0.20 8.70 -7.49
C TYR A 164 -0.36 8.87 -5.97
N VAL A 165 -1.58 9.18 -5.52
CA VAL A 165 -1.94 9.20 -4.10
C VAL A 165 -3.24 8.41 -3.89
N SER A 166 -3.34 7.69 -2.78
CA SER A 166 -4.58 7.00 -2.43
C SER A 166 -4.86 6.98 -0.95
N LEU A 167 -6.14 6.91 -0.62
CA LEU A 167 -6.63 6.43 0.66
C LEU A 167 -7.07 4.99 0.49
N GLY A 168 -6.69 4.12 1.42
CA GLY A 168 -7.21 2.78 1.49
C GLY A 168 -7.45 2.29 2.90
N GLN A 169 -7.91 1.05 3.00
CA GLN A 169 -8.18 0.37 4.26
C GLN A 169 -7.56 -1.02 4.30
N TYR A 170 -7.15 -1.40 5.49
CA TYR A 170 -6.78 -2.79 5.80
C TYR A 170 -8.04 -3.60 6.05
N THR A 171 -8.05 -4.84 5.56
CA THR A 171 -9.19 -5.76 5.69
C THR A 171 -8.86 -7.01 6.47
N ALA A 172 -7.58 -7.43 6.51
CA ALA A 172 -7.10 -8.51 7.37
C ALA A 172 -5.59 -8.42 7.61
N GLY A 173 -5.09 -9.17 8.60
CA GLY A 173 -3.67 -9.32 8.91
C GLY A 173 -3.08 -8.22 9.81
N GLU A 174 -3.76 -7.09 9.97
CA GLU A 174 -3.27 -5.97 10.75
C GLU A 174 -3.74 -5.92 12.20
N SER A 175 -2.84 -5.50 13.09
CA SER A 175 -3.15 -5.15 14.48
C SER A 175 -3.04 -3.64 14.68
N GLY A 176 -4.17 -2.98 14.88
CA GLY A 176 -4.20 -1.56 15.26
C GLY A 176 -4.00 -0.57 14.11
N ARG A 177 -3.90 -1.04 12.86
CA ARG A 177 -4.02 -0.24 11.63
C ARG A 177 -5.35 -0.55 10.95
N THR A 178 -6.02 0.48 10.45
CA THR A 178 -7.34 0.36 9.79
C THR A 178 -7.36 1.04 8.44
N HIS A 179 -6.66 2.16 8.30
CA HIS A 179 -6.58 2.96 7.08
C HIS A 179 -5.14 3.36 6.82
N TYR A 180 -4.86 3.67 5.57
CA TYR A 180 -3.58 4.19 5.15
C TYR A 180 -3.76 5.25 4.07
N ILE A 181 -2.83 6.21 4.05
CA ILE A 181 -2.60 7.09 2.90
C ILE A 181 -1.32 6.62 2.23
N TYR A 182 -1.34 6.43 0.92
CA TYR A 182 -0.20 5.99 0.13
C TYR A 182 0.11 7.01 -0.95
N ALA A 183 1.38 7.34 -1.15
CA ALA A 183 1.85 8.29 -2.16
C ALA A 183 3.10 7.79 -2.89
N ASN A 184 3.20 8.09 -4.18
CA ASN A 184 4.39 7.85 -5.01
C ASN A 184 5.16 9.15 -5.24
N TYR A 185 6.48 9.03 -5.34
CA TYR A 185 7.38 10.13 -5.66
C TYR A 185 8.23 9.81 -6.90
N PRO A 186 8.44 10.79 -7.80
CA PRO A 186 9.26 10.62 -8.99
C PRO A 186 10.77 10.60 -8.70
N ASP A 187 11.19 11.21 -7.59
CA ASP A 187 12.59 11.27 -7.19
C ASP A 187 12.75 11.45 -5.67
N TYR A 188 14.00 11.39 -5.21
CA TYR A 188 14.33 11.54 -3.79
C TYR A 188 14.08 12.94 -3.24
N VAL A 189 14.16 13.98 -4.08
CA VAL A 189 13.92 15.37 -3.66
C VAL A 189 12.44 15.57 -3.37
N SER A 190 11.55 15.06 -4.22
CA SER A 190 10.10 15.04 -3.97
C SER A 190 9.77 14.27 -2.69
N GLN A 191 10.37 13.10 -2.48
CA GLN A 191 10.18 12.32 -1.24
C GLN A 191 10.57 13.13 0.02
N LEU A 192 11.73 13.80 0.00
CA LEU A 192 12.20 14.61 1.14
C LEU A 192 11.33 15.84 1.40
N ASN A 193 10.73 16.41 0.36
CA ASN A 193 9.90 17.61 0.43
C ASN A 193 8.40 17.30 0.50
N THR A 194 8.03 16.11 0.98
CA THR A 194 6.63 15.73 1.17
C THR A 194 5.91 16.68 2.12
N GLY A 195 4.77 17.21 1.68
CA GLY A 195 3.92 18.09 2.47
C GLY A 195 3.44 19.30 1.67
N PRO A 196 2.88 20.32 2.34
CA PRO A 196 2.40 21.54 1.68
C PRO A 196 3.55 22.35 1.09
N LYS A 197 3.40 22.79 -0.17
CA LYS A 197 4.38 23.56 -0.93
C LYS A 197 4.14 25.08 -0.87
N ASN A 198 2.95 25.49 -0.45
CA ASN A 198 2.54 26.89 -0.37
C ASN A 198 1.54 27.13 0.77
N ALA A 199 1.22 28.40 1.03
CA ALA A 199 0.33 28.78 2.12
C ALA A 199 -1.12 28.25 1.97
N SER A 200 -1.59 28.06 0.74
CA SER A 200 -2.94 27.51 0.48
C SER A 200 -2.99 26.04 0.86
N GLU A 201 -2.00 25.26 0.40
CA GLU A 201 -1.86 23.86 0.77
C GLU A 201 -1.65 23.70 2.27
N GLN A 202 -0.83 24.54 2.90
CA GLN A 202 -0.62 24.54 4.34
C GLN A 202 -1.96 24.66 5.11
N ALA A 203 -2.82 25.60 4.69
CA ALA A 203 -4.14 25.76 5.29
C ALA A 203 -5.05 24.54 5.06
N ALA A 204 -4.95 23.89 3.89
CA ALA A 204 -5.69 22.67 3.58
C ALA A 204 -5.24 21.49 4.48
N PHE A 205 -3.94 21.30 4.64
CA PHE A 205 -3.38 20.29 5.56
C PHE A 205 -3.76 20.56 7.02
N GLU A 206 -3.70 21.81 7.47
CA GLU A 206 -4.14 22.18 8.83
C GLU A 206 -5.63 21.87 9.06
N LYS A 207 -6.48 22.16 8.07
CA LYS A 207 -7.90 21.80 8.10
C LYS A 207 -8.09 20.29 8.17
N PHE A 208 -7.36 19.53 7.34
CA PHE A 208 -7.37 18.07 7.36
C PHE A 208 -7.00 17.53 8.74
N PHE A 209 -5.83 17.90 9.28
CA PHE A 209 -5.36 17.42 10.59
C PHE A 209 -6.30 17.81 11.74
N LYS A 210 -6.92 18.99 11.69
CA LYS A 210 -7.91 19.39 12.68
C LYS A 210 -9.15 18.48 12.67
N ARG A 211 -9.55 17.97 11.50
CA ARG A 211 -10.66 17.03 11.35
C ARG A 211 -10.26 15.62 11.77
N VAL A 212 -9.07 15.14 11.37
CA VAL A 212 -8.69 13.73 11.55
C VAL A 212 -8.02 13.40 12.88
N ASN A 213 -7.26 14.33 13.49
CA ASN A 213 -6.56 14.05 14.75
C ASN A 213 -7.49 13.64 15.91
N PRO A 214 -8.71 14.19 16.06
CA PRO A 214 -9.64 13.76 17.11
C PRO A 214 -10.23 12.36 16.91
N ILE A 215 -10.20 11.82 15.69
CA ILE A 215 -10.86 10.57 15.29
C ILE A 215 -9.89 9.50 14.79
N SER A 216 -8.58 9.76 14.85
CA SER A 216 -7.58 8.84 14.37
C SER A 216 -6.30 8.89 15.19
N THR A 217 -5.55 7.79 15.17
CA THR A 217 -4.22 7.68 15.77
C THR A 217 -3.23 7.28 14.69
N TYR A 218 -2.22 8.11 14.47
CA TYR A 218 -1.11 7.79 13.59
C TYR A 218 -0.34 6.57 14.11
N ARG A 219 -0.05 5.61 13.24
CA ARG A 219 0.62 4.34 13.56
C ARG A 219 2.02 4.22 12.98
N GLY A 220 2.46 5.20 12.20
CA GLY A 220 3.78 5.21 11.58
C GLY A 220 3.70 5.28 10.07
N SER A 221 4.88 5.32 9.47
CA SER A 221 5.05 5.32 8.02
C SER A 221 6.15 4.38 7.60
N VAL A 222 6.01 3.85 6.39
CA VAL A 222 7.03 3.05 5.72
C VAL A 222 7.25 3.63 4.34
N THR A 223 8.51 3.76 3.93
CA THR A 223 8.88 4.10 2.56
C THR A 223 9.57 2.92 1.92
N THR A 224 9.18 2.62 0.68
CA THR A 224 9.73 1.54 -0.12
C THR A 224 10.28 2.05 -1.45
N GLN A 225 11.19 1.28 -2.03
CA GLN A 225 11.68 1.46 -3.39
C GLN A 225 11.52 0.16 -4.17
N ASN A 226 11.08 0.26 -5.42
CA ASN A 226 10.84 -0.91 -6.25
C ASN A 226 12.17 -1.59 -6.61
N GLY A 227 12.25 -2.89 -6.32
CA GLY A 227 13.35 -3.77 -6.71
C GLY A 227 13.02 -4.65 -7.90
N GLY A 228 11.74 -4.97 -8.13
CA GLY A 228 11.26 -5.74 -9.28
C GLY A 228 9.73 -5.63 -9.45
N ASN A 229 9.25 -5.84 -10.67
CA ASN A 229 7.84 -5.78 -11.06
C ASN A 229 7.51 -6.88 -12.08
N TRP A 230 6.39 -7.57 -11.90
CA TRP A 230 5.86 -8.61 -12.79
C TRP A 230 4.37 -8.36 -13.02
N ASN A 231 3.96 -8.37 -14.29
CA ASN A 231 2.61 -8.01 -14.73
C ASN A 231 2.21 -8.73 -16.01
#